data_AF-A0A1G4B200-F1
#
_entry.id   AF-A0A1G4B200-F1
#
_cell.length_a   1.000
_cell.length_b   1.000
_cell.length_c   1.000
_cell.angle_alpha   90.00
_cell.angle_beta   90.00
_cell.angle_gamma   90.00
#
_symmetry.space_group_name_H-M   'P 1'
#
loop_
_entity.id
_entity.type
_entity.pdbx_description
1 polymer ?
#
loop_
_entity_poly.entity_id
_entity_poly.type
_entity_poly.pdbx_seq_one_letter_code
_entity_poly.pdbx_strand_id
1 'polypeptide(L)'
;MLSKAIAILAAATLTSAATPMGFMPSSNTPLIVSYGGISALDGVNLPKDSSQTQPTIATEQQLKGQYAVIMVDIDVPTNEPPKTGTLLHWMQTGLMSADTPTTLNTTAGPKKVFLMQNKMNAAALAPYIGPNPPAREPLSHRYTFVAVDHTTITQQGLMALSGAAQSRRDFNVMNGLMAAGLSDKVVAGNFFRVTNAGPVGAGQGAGGGGGRGNGTGGGGGMPTQPMPMPMPNPAPTGTPTAPGGGGMPGMPGMPGMSMAPSMTMSMPGMPGASAPPAGGAQPSMPARASGLSLAPGLGLMTMGLCLIGSLFIFM
;
A
#
# COMPACT_ATOMS: atom_id res chain seq x y z
N MET A 1 -32.23 32.48 42.62
CA MET A 1 -30.96 32.52 41.85
C MET A 1 -30.71 31.11 41.34
N LEU A 2 -31.05 30.82 40.08
CA LEU A 2 -30.87 29.49 39.50
C LEU A 2 -29.43 29.35 38.98
N SER A 3 -28.62 28.55 39.67
CA SER A 3 -27.26 28.21 39.28
C SER A 3 -27.28 27.30 38.06
N LYS A 4 -26.74 27.78 36.93
CA LYS A 4 -26.55 27.01 35.70
C LYS A 4 -25.33 26.09 35.89
N ALA A 5 -25.56 24.79 35.98
CA ALA A 5 -24.50 23.80 35.91
C ALA A 5 -24.00 23.68 34.46
N ILE A 6 -22.73 24.04 34.22
CA ILE A 6 -22.04 23.77 32.96
C ILE A 6 -21.46 22.35 33.07
N ALA A 7 -22.07 21.39 32.37
CA ALA A 7 -21.51 20.07 32.23
C ALA A 7 -20.38 20.11 31.19
N ILE A 8 -19.14 19.95 31.64
CA ILE A 8 -17.98 19.76 30.76
C ILE A 8 -18.01 18.30 30.29
N LEU A 9 -18.41 18.09 29.04
CA LEU A 9 -18.34 16.78 28.39
C LEU A 9 -16.87 16.52 28.01
N ALA A 10 -16.18 15.70 28.79
CA ALA A 10 -14.84 15.22 28.45
C ALA A 10 -14.94 14.31 27.21
N ALA A 11 -14.50 14.80 26.05
CA ALA A 11 -14.35 13.99 24.86
C ALA A 11 -13.20 13.00 25.08
N ALA A 12 -13.51 11.70 25.15
CA ALA A 12 -12.50 10.66 25.19
C ALA A 12 -11.72 10.63 23.87
N THR A 13 -10.48 11.12 23.88
CA THR A 13 -9.54 10.97 22.77
C THR A 13 -9.04 9.52 22.72
N LEU A 14 -9.75 8.64 22.00
CA LEU A 14 -9.16 7.36 21.61
C LEU A 14 -8.14 7.64 20.50
N THR A 15 -6.89 7.87 20.89
CA THR A 15 -5.75 7.89 19.97
C THR A 15 -4.95 6.61 20.18
N SER A 16 -5.07 5.65 19.25
CA SER A 16 -4.06 4.60 19.12
C SER A 16 -4.02 4.00 17.72
N ALA A 17 -3.78 4.81 16.67
CA ALA A 17 -3.18 4.21 15.47
C ALA A 17 -1.71 3.96 15.76
N ALA A 18 -1.43 2.69 16.00
CA ALA A 18 -0.11 2.15 16.26
C ALA A 18 0.17 1.08 15.21
N THR A 19 1.44 0.79 14.94
CA THR A 19 1.79 -0.46 14.24
C THR A 19 1.31 -1.67 15.05
N PRO A 20 0.95 -2.81 14.43
CA PRO A 20 0.46 -3.96 15.17
C PRO A 20 1.55 -4.51 16.11
N MET A 21 1.13 -5.15 17.20
CA MET A 21 2.06 -5.75 18.17
C MET A 21 3.05 -6.70 17.47
N GLY A 22 4.33 -6.57 17.82
CA GLY A 22 5.42 -7.38 17.24
C GLY A 22 5.95 -6.86 15.89
N PHE A 23 5.33 -5.83 15.30
CA PHE A 23 5.88 -5.17 14.12
C PHE A 23 7.07 -4.29 14.47
N MET A 24 8.10 -4.31 13.62
CA MET A 24 9.30 -3.49 13.78
C MET A 24 9.65 -2.76 12.47
N PRO A 25 9.95 -1.45 12.52
CA PRO A 25 9.94 -0.58 13.70
C PRO A 25 8.52 -0.28 14.21
N SER A 26 8.34 -0.21 15.53
CA SER A 26 7.05 0.11 16.14
C SER A 26 6.82 1.63 16.21
N SER A 27 5.56 2.04 16.12
CA SER A 27 5.15 3.42 16.38
C SER A 27 3.81 3.43 17.11
N ASN A 28 3.70 4.31 18.10
CA ASN A 28 2.45 4.59 18.82
C ASN A 28 1.80 5.93 18.37
N THR A 29 2.44 6.64 17.44
CA THR A 29 1.92 7.90 16.92
C THR A 29 1.00 7.61 15.73
N PRO A 30 -0.25 8.12 15.72
CA PRO A 30 -1.24 7.77 14.72
C PRO A 30 -0.93 8.33 13.33
N LEU A 31 -0.90 7.44 12.34
CA LEU A 31 -0.99 7.80 10.92
C LEU A 31 -2.43 7.64 10.44
N ILE A 32 -3.03 8.70 9.93
CA ILE A 32 -4.39 8.63 9.39
C ILE A 32 -4.33 8.07 7.98
N VAL A 33 -5.04 6.97 7.75
CA VAL A 33 -5.15 6.30 6.45
C VAL A 33 -6.64 6.22 6.08
N SER A 34 -6.99 6.69 4.89
CA SER A 34 -8.36 6.64 4.39
C SER A 34 -8.45 6.21 2.93
N TYR A 35 -9.42 5.34 2.65
CA TYR A 35 -9.73 4.86 1.30
C TYR A 35 -11.11 5.38 0.89
N GLY A 36 -11.16 6.39 0.00
CA GLY A 36 -12.43 6.94 -0.48
C GLY A 36 -13.38 7.41 0.63
N GLY A 37 -12.84 7.91 1.75
CA GLY A 37 -13.63 8.29 2.94
C GLY A 37 -13.88 7.16 3.94
N ILE A 38 -13.42 5.94 3.68
CA ILE A 38 -13.43 4.87 4.68
C ILE A 38 -12.19 4.99 5.55
N SER A 39 -12.37 5.02 6.86
CA SER A 39 -11.26 5.09 7.82
C SER A 39 -10.59 3.72 7.98
N ALA A 40 -9.27 3.66 7.84
CA ALA A 40 -8.47 2.44 7.95
C ALA A 40 -7.64 2.47 9.25
N LEU A 41 -8.31 2.63 10.39
CA LEU A 41 -7.64 2.79 11.70
C LEU A 41 -7.67 1.48 12.50
N ASP A 42 -6.62 1.26 13.29
CA ASP A 42 -6.58 0.37 14.45
C ASP A 42 -7.00 -1.08 14.17
N GLY A 43 -6.58 -1.62 13.02
CA GLY A 43 -6.84 -3.00 12.65
C GLY A 43 -8.26 -3.28 12.15
N VAL A 44 -9.06 -2.24 11.84
CA VAL A 44 -10.37 -2.38 11.19
C VAL A 44 -10.24 -3.25 9.94
N ASN A 45 -11.21 -4.15 9.74
CA ASN A 45 -11.29 -4.96 8.54
C ASN A 45 -11.98 -4.17 7.42
N LEU A 46 -11.23 -3.87 6.35
CA LEU A 46 -11.76 -3.20 5.16
C LEU A 46 -12.23 -4.21 4.11
N PRO A 47 -13.27 -3.87 3.33
CA PRO A 47 -13.59 -4.60 2.11
C PRO A 47 -12.41 -4.53 1.14
N LYS A 48 -12.08 -5.68 0.53
CA LYS A 48 -11.00 -5.77 -0.47
C LYS A 48 -11.16 -4.72 -1.57
N ASP A 49 -12.34 -4.63 -2.17
CA ASP A 49 -12.60 -3.75 -3.32
C ASP A 49 -12.45 -2.27 -2.97
N SER A 50 -12.77 -1.88 -1.73
CA SER A 50 -12.60 -0.50 -1.26
C SER A 50 -11.14 -0.11 -1.05
N SER A 51 -10.22 -1.08 -0.98
CA SER A 51 -8.80 -0.86 -0.73
C SER A 51 -7.92 -0.98 -1.97
N GLN A 52 -8.48 -1.03 -3.18
CA GLN A 52 -7.69 -1.26 -4.40
C GLN A 52 -6.95 -0.03 -4.93
N THR A 53 -7.34 1.18 -4.52
CA THR A 53 -6.69 2.43 -4.91
C THR A 53 -5.82 2.96 -3.78
N GLN A 54 -4.73 3.64 -4.12
CA GLN A 54 -3.84 4.27 -3.13
C GLN A 54 -4.64 5.13 -2.12
N PRO A 55 -4.40 4.99 -0.81
CA PRO A 55 -5.13 5.75 0.21
C PRO A 55 -4.67 7.20 0.30
N THR A 56 -5.55 8.03 0.86
CA THR A 56 -5.17 9.33 1.43
C THR A 56 -4.44 9.09 2.74
N ILE A 57 -3.26 9.69 2.88
CA ILE A 57 -2.45 9.66 4.10
C ILE A 57 -2.45 11.04 4.74
N ALA A 58 -2.60 11.11 6.06
CA ALA A 58 -2.58 12.35 6.81
C ALA A 58 -2.06 12.16 8.24
N THR A 59 -1.78 13.28 8.91
CA THR A 59 -1.41 13.33 10.32
C THR A 59 -2.27 14.36 11.06
N GLU A 60 -2.46 14.18 12.36
CA GLU A 60 -3.20 15.16 13.18
C GLU A 60 -2.37 16.44 13.43
N GLN A 61 -1.05 16.29 13.49
CA GLN A 61 -0.10 17.39 13.62
C GLN A 61 0.63 17.63 12.30
N GLN A 62 0.96 18.89 12.02
CA GLN A 62 1.77 19.23 10.86
C GLN A 62 3.18 18.71 11.05
N LEU A 63 3.65 17.85 10.15
CA LEU A 63 5.03 17.41 10.15
C LEU A 63 5.92 18.41 9.37
N LYS A 64 7.17 18.56 9.81
CA LYS A 64 8.15 19.48 9.21
C LYS A 64 9.30 18.68 8.64
N GLY A 65 9.30 18.47 7.33
CA GLY A 65 10.31 17.67 6.66
C GLY A 65 9.81 17.01 5.39
N GLN A 66 10.61 16.05 4.93
CA GLN A 66 10.30 15.14 3.83
C GLN A 66 10.10 13.74 4.41
N TYR A 67 9.05 13.07 3.95
CA TYR A 67 8.60 11.80 4.49
C TYR A 67 8.46 10.74 3.41
N ALA A 68 8.77 9.51 3.80
CA ALA A 68 8.38 8.32 3.08
C ALA A 68 7.18 7.66 3.76
N VAL A 69 6.30 7.05 2.98
CA VAL A 69 5.28 6.13 3.48
C VAL A 69 5.56 4.75 2.92
N ILE A 70 5.55 3.75 3.79
CA ILE A 70 5.78 2.34 3.47
C ILE A 70 4.54 1.57 3.91
N MET A 71 3.96 0.76 3.01
CA MET A 71 2.89 -0.19 3.29
C MET A 71 3.39 -1.62 3.08
N VAL A 72 3.21 -2.47 4.08
CA VAL A 72 3.63 -3.87 4.05
C VAL A 72 2.52 -4.80 4.54
N ASP A 73 2.31 -5.89 3.83
CA ASP A 73 1.54 -7.04 4.30
C ASP A 73 2.47 -7.94 5.13
N ILE A 74 2.09 -8.27 6.36
CA ILE A 74 2.91 -9.07 7.28
C ILE A 74 2.39 -10.49 7.51
N ASP A 75 1.35 -10.88 6.77
CA ASP A 75 0.65 -12.15 6.97
C ASP A 75 0.59 -12.97 5.68
N VAL A 76 1.55 -12.80 4.77
CA VAL A 76 1.60 -13.54 3.51
C VAL A 76 1.80 -15.04 3.78
N PRO A 77 0.90 -15.93 3.35
CA PRO A 77 1.05 -17.36 3.62
C PRO A 77 2.34 -17.93 3.03
N THR A 78 3.04 -18.76 3.80
CA THR A 78 4.18 -19.56 3.33
C THR A 78 3.79 -21.02 3.15
N ASN A 79 4.73 -21.84 2.68
CA ASN A 79 4.56 -23.29 2.62
C ASN A 79 4.77 -24.01 3.97
N GLU A 80 5.06 -23.26 5.04
CA GLU A 80 5.30 -23.78 6.38
C GLU A 80 4.34 -23.14 7.41
N PRO A 81 3.00 -23.34 7.32
CA PRO A 81 2.08 -22.79 8.32
C PRO A 81 2.46 -23.19 9.76
N PRO A 82 2.31 -22.29 10.75
CA PRO A 82 1.64 -20.98 10.70
C PRO A 82 2.57 -19.82 10.29
N LYS A 83 3.76 -20.10 9.75
CA LYS A 83 4.72 -19.06 9.37
C LYS A 83 4.18 -18.22 8.22
N THR A 84 4.23 -16.90 8.39
CA THR A 84 3.94 -15.91 7.36
C THR A 84 5.22 -15.24 6.89
N GLY A 85 5.19 -14.74 5.66
CA GLY A 85 6.18 -13.83 5.09
C GLY A 85 5.63 -12.42 5.00
N THR A 86 6.37 -11.55 4.32
CA THR A 86 5.96 -10.16 4.11
C THR A 86 5.90 -9.80 2.63
N LEU A 87 5.12 -8.77 2.29
CA LEU A 87 5.07 -8.21 0.94
C LEU A 87 5.00 -6.69 1.00
N LEU A 88 5.92 -6.00 0.31
CA LEU A 88 5.86 -4.56 0.12
C LEU A 88 4.73 -4.20 -0.86
N HIS A 89 3.74 -3.48 -0.37
CA HIS A 89 2.59 -3.01 -1.16
C HIS A 89 2.80 -1.63 -1.75
N TRP A 90 3.51 -0.76 -1.04
CA TRP A 90 3.72 0.62 -1.48
C TRP A 90 4.92 1.22 -0.77
N MET A 91 5.72 2.00 -1.52
CA MET A 91 6.74 2.86 -0.97
C MET A 91 6.81 4.15 -1.77
N GLN A 92 6.43 5.25 -1.14
CA GLN A 92 6.44 6.59 -1.72
C GLN A 92 7.33 7.50 -0.90
N THR A 93 8.29 8.17 -1.53
CA THR A 93 9.14 9.20 -0.92
C THR A 93 8.67 10.61 -1.33
N GLY A 94 9.27 11.63 -0.73
CA GLY A 94 9.05 13.02 -1.13
C GLY A 94 7.69 13.57 -0.73
N LEU A 95 7.07 12.96 0.28
CA LEU A 95 5.85 13.45 0.90
C LEU A 95 6.18 14.58 1.86
N MET A 96 5.34 15.61 1.90
CA MET A 96 5.40 16.68 2.89
C MET A 96 4.00 16.92 3.40
N SER A 97 3.87 17.30 4.68
CA SER A 97 2.57 17.73 5.19
C SER A 97 2.09 18.99 4.47
N ALA A 98 0.77 19.09 4.29
CA ALA A 98 0.11 20.30 3.85
C ALA A 98 0.41 21.46 4.82
N ASP A 99 0.38 22.69 4.31
CA ASP A 99 0.68 23.88 5.11
C ASP A 99 -0.51 24.27 6.00
N THR A 100 -1.72 23.98 5.53
CA THR A 100 -2.97 24.24 6.22
C THR A 100 -3.70 22.93 6.52
N PRO A 101 -4.33 22.80 7.71
CA PRO A 101 -5.14 21.65 8.01
C PRO A 101 -6.44 21.69 7.19
N THR A 102 -6.94 20.52 6.82
CA THR A 102 -8.25 20.34 6.18
C THR A 102 -9.12 19.39 6.99
N THR A 103 -10.43 19.44 6.80
CA THR A 103 -11.34 18.46 7.37
C THR A 103 -11.40 17.24 6.46
N LEU A 104 -10.91 16.10 6.94
CA LEU A 104 -11.10 14.81 6.31
C LEU A 104 -12.34 14.13 6.89
N ASN A 105 -13.36 13.94 6.06
CA ASN A 105 -14.57 13.21 6.44
C ASN A 105 -14.31 11.72 6.26
N THR A 106 -14.42 10.95 7.34
CA THR A 106 -14.27 9.50 7.28
C THR A 106 -15.45 8.77 7.93
N THR A 107 -15.53 7.46 7.74
CA THR A 107 -16.46 6.60 8.50
C THR A 107 -16.24 6.63 10.02
N ALA A 108 -15.07 7.09 10.49
CA ALA A 108 -14.80 7.33 11.92
C ALA A 108 -15.20 8.75 12.37
N GLY A 109 -15.82 9.54 11.49
CA GLY A 109 -16.18 10.93 11.71
C GLY A 109 -15.23 11.94 11.03
N PRO A 110 -15.58 13.23 11.06
CA PRO A 110 -14.73 14.30 10.56
C PRO A 110 -13.53 14.53 11.48
N LYS A 111 -12.34 14.70 10.90
CA LYS A 111 -11.11 15.07 11.63
C LYS A 111 -10.40 16.22 10.93
N LYS A 112 -9.84 17.16 11.70
CA LYS A 112 -8.88 18.13 11.17
C LYS A 112 -7.51 17.46 11.05
N VAL A 113 -6.95 17.49 9.84
CA VAL A 113 -5.73 16.75 9.51
C VAL A 113 -4.84 17.55 8.57
N PHE A 114 -3.55 17.23 8.56
CA PHE A 114 -2.59 17.69 7.57
C PHE A 114 -2.34 16.56 6.57
N LEU A 115 -2.79 16.75 5.32
CA LEU A 115 -2.59 15.76 4.27
C LEU A 115 -1.11 15.61 3.92
N MET A 116 -0.65 14.39 3.71
CA MET A 116 0.68 14.11 3.17
C MET A 116 0.63 14.20 1.65
N GLN A 117 1.40 15.11 1.06
CA GLN A 117 1.37 15.44 -0.36
C GLN A 117 2.74 15.17 -1.00
N ASN A 118 2.77 14.56 -2.18
CA ASN A 118 4.00 14.36 -2.95
C ASN A 118 4.47 15.67 -3.61
N LYS A 119 4.87 16.65 -2.79
CA LYS A 119 5.29 17.98 -3.25
C LYS A 119 6.57 17.93 -4.10
N MET A 120 7.34 16.86 -4.01
CA MET A 120 8.56 16.66 -4.80
C MET A 120 8.31 16.03 -6.17
N ASN A 121 7.08 15.62 -6.49
CA ASN A 121 6.76 14.82 -7.69
C ASN A 121 7.67 13.58 -7.83
N ALA A 122 8.06 12.98 -6.70
CA ALA A 122 8.91 11.80 -6.71
C ALA A 122 8.11 10.58 -7.20
N ALA A 123 8.69 9.77 -8.07
CA ALA A 123 8.10 8.47 -8.40
C ALA A 123 8.10 7.57 -7.16
N ALA A 124 7.08 6.72 -7.03
CA ALA A 124 7.05 5.71 -5.99
C ALA A 124 8.21 4.73 -6.20
N LEU A 125 9.01 4.48 -5.16
CA LEU A 125 10.06 3.45 -5.19
C LEU A 125 9.45 2.05 -5.36
N ALA A 126 8.23 1.85 -4.82
CA ALA A 126 7.36 0.74 -5.15
C ALA A 126 5.93 1.27 -5.36
N PRO A 127 5.42 1.29 -6.60
CA PRO A 127 4.04 1.69 -6.88
C PRO A 127 3.01 0.89 -6.09
N TYR A 128 1.93 1.56 -5.68
CA TYR A 128 0.87 0.97 -4.87
C TYR A 128 0.25 -0.26 -5.55
N ILE A 129 0.13 -1.35 -4.79
CA ILE A 129 -0.70 -2.50 -5.12
C ILE A 129 -1.73 -2.70 -4.00
N GLY A 130 -3.00 -2.87 -4.37
CA GLY A 130 -4.07 -3.09 -3.41
C GLY A 130 -3.93 -4.40 -2.64
N PRO A 131 -4.48 -4.49 -1.41
CA PRO A 131 -4.66 -5.75 -0.69
C PRO A 131 -5.35 -6.83 -1.55
N ASN A 132 -4.79 -8.03 -1.51
CA ASN A 132 -5.37 -9.18 -2.20
C ASN A 132 -5.00 -10.49 -1.48
N PRO A 133 -5.45 -10.68 -0.23
CA PRO A 133 -5.15 -11.90 0.52
C PRO A 133 -5.67 -13.12 -0.25
N PRO A 134 -4.85 -14.18 -0.44
CA PRO A 134 -5.30 -15.41 -1.08
C PRO A 134 -6.32 -16.14 -0.20
N ALA A 135 -7.08 -17.06 -0.80
CA ALA A 135 -7.95 -17.96 -0.04
C ALA A 135 -7.12 -19.08 0.60
N ARG A 136 -6.13 -18.73 1.42
CA ARG A 136 -5.21 -19.64 2.12
C ARG A 136 -4.97 -19.08 3.52
N GLU A 137 -4.83 -19.94 4.52
CA GLU A 137 -4.58 -19.48 5.89
C GLU A 137 -3.22 -18.74 6.04
N PRO A 138 -3.18 -17.61 6.78
CA PRO A 138 -4.33 -16.91 7.36
C PRO A 138 -5.18 -16.17 6.31
N LEU A 139 -6.51 -16.30 6.38
CA LEU A 139 -7.42 -15.61 5.43
C LEU A 139 -7.45 -14.09 5.61
N SER A 140 -7.00 -13.60 6.76
CA SER A 140 -7.04 -12.18 7.13
C SER A 140 -5.62 -11.68 7.30
N HIS A 141 -5.25 -10.69 6.48
CA HIS A 141 -3.91 -10.13 6.45
C HIS A 141 -3.90 -8.72 7.05
N ARG A 142 -2.85 -8.40 7.81
CA ARG A 142 -2.59 -7.05 8.34
C ARG A 142 -1.71 -6.28 7.37
N TYR A 143 -2.24 -5.15 6.91
CA TYR A 143 -1.53 -4.18 6.08
C TYR A 143 -1.07 -3.03 6.94
N THR A 144 0.23 -2.98 7.21
CA THR A 144 0.86 -2.04 8.13
C THR A 144 1.49 -0.89 7.37
N PHE A 145 1.26 0.32 7.86
CA PHE A 145 1.85 1.55 7.36
C PHE A 145 2.83 2.10 8.38
N VAL A 146 3.94 2.63 7.87
CA VAL A 146 4.82 3.53 8.62
C VAL A 146 5.11 4.78 7.80
N ALA A 147 5.12 5.92 8.48
CA ALA A 147 5.67 7.17 7.96
C ALA A 147 7.07 7.37 8.53
N VAL A 148 8.03 7.68 7.66
CA VAL A 148 9.45 7.76 8.01
C VAL A 148 9.99 9.12 7.59
N ASP A 149 10.62 9.85 8.51
CA ASP A 149 11.34 11.07 8.19
C ASP A 149 12.61 10.74 7.38
N HIS A 150 12.70 11.26 6.16
CA HIS A 150 13.88 11.12 5.32
C HIS A 150 14.47 12.47 4.92
N THR A 151 14.18 13.53 5.69
CA THR A 151 14.67 14.90 5.44
C THR A 151 16.19 14.96 5.31
N THR A 152 16.89 14.16 6.12
CA THR A 152 18.36 14.09 6.15
C THR A 152 18.92 12.83 5.47
N ILE A 153 18.13 12.17 4.61
CA ILE A 153 18.61 10.97 3.91
C ILE A 153 19.78 11.34 2.99
N THR A 154 20.83 10.54 2.99
CA THR A 154 21.94 10.70 2.06
C THR A 154 21.57 10.12 0.69
N GLN A 155 22.29 10.50 -0.36
CA GLN A 155 22.11 9.88 -1.69
C GLN A 155 22.32 8.35 -1.63
N GLN A 156 23.31 7.91 -0.85
CA GLN A 156 23.55 6.49 -0.60
C GLN A 156 22.38 5.83 0.13
N GLY A 157 21.81 6.48 1.13
CA GLY A 157 20.63 5.98 1.85
C GLY A 157 19.41 5.88 0.95
N LEU A 158 19.20 6.85 0.06
CA LEU A 158 18.11 6.80 -0.93
C LEU A 158 18.31 5.66 -1.93
N MET A 159 19.53 5.42 -2.40
CA MET A 159 19.84 4.27 -3.25
C MET A 159 19.62 2.94 -2.53
N ALA A 160 20.00 2.84 -1.25
CA ALA A 160 19.76 1.65 -0.44
C ALA A 160 18.26 1.37 -0.27
N LEU A 161 17.46 2.41 0.03
CA LEU A 161 16.02 2.29 0.16
C LEU A 161 15.36 1.91 -1.18
N SER A 162 15.80 2.52 -2.28
CA SER A 162 15.34 2.20 -3.64
C SER A 162 15.68 0.77 -4.04
N GLY A 163 16.89 0.31 -3.73
CA GLY A 163 17.34 -1.06 -3.97
C GLY A 163 16.52 -2.08 -3.17
N ALA A 164 16.26 -1.80 -1.89
CA ALA A 164 15.40 -2.64 -1.05
C ALA A 164 13.97 -2.74 -1.60
N ALA A 165 13.43 -1.66 -2.18
CA ALA A 165 12.08 -1.63 -2.74
C ALA A 165 11.89 -2.46 -4.03
N GLN A 166 12.98 -2.82 -4.73
CA GLN A 166 12.91 -3.65 -5.93
C GLN A 166 12.41 -5.07 -5.64
N SER A 167 12.74 -5.60 -4.45
CA SER A 167 12.31 -6.92 -3.99
C SER A 167 11.17 -6.77 -3.00
N ARG A 168 9.94 -6.99 -3.47
CA ARG A 168 8.75 -6.82 -2.63
C ARG A 168 8.51 -7.97 -1.67
N ARG A 169 8.83 -9.20 -2.06
CA ARG A 169 8.63 -10.39 -1.22
C ARG A 169 9.67 -10.42 -0.10
N ASP A 170 9.24 -10.85 1.07
CA ASP A 170 10.07 -10.93 2.28
C ASP A 170 10.72 -9.59 2.64
N PHE A 171 10.06 -8.49 2.24
CA PHE A 171 10.50 -7.14 2.55
C PHE A 171 10.49 -6.90 4.06
N ASN A 172 11.66 -6.63 4.62
CA ASN A 172 11.82 -6.28 6.02
C ASN A 172 12.03 -4.77 6.16
N VAL A 173 11.04 -4.09 6.73
CA VAL A 173 11.04 -2.62 6.87
C VAL A 173 12.25 -2.15 7.67
N MET A 174 12.54 -2.77 8.83
CA MET A 174 13.66 -2.39 9.68
C MET A 174 15.00 -2.51 8.95
N ASN A 175 15.24 -3.60 8.22
CA ASN A 175 16.48 -3.80 7.47
C ASN A 175 16.62 -2.75 6.35
N GLY A 176 15.54 -2.47 5.62
CA GLY A 176 15.53 -1.44 4.58
C GLY A 176 15.84 -0.05 5.13
N LEU A 177 15.25 0.30 6.28
CA LEU A 177 15.51 1.57 6.96
C LEU A 177 16.92 1.63 7.54
N MET A 178 17.41 0.56 8.15
CA MET A 178 18.77 0.48 8.69
C MET A 178 19.83 0.68 7.60
N ALA A 179 19.67 0.00 6.44
CA ALA A 179 20.55 0.19 5.29
C ALA A 179 20.52 1.62 4.74
N ALA A 180 19.40 2.32 4.90
CA ALA A 180 19.23 3.70 4.48
C ALA A 180 19.68 4.74 5.54
N GLY A 181 20.08 4.31 6.75
CA GLY A 181 20.38 5.21 7.87
C GLY A 181 19.15 5.86 8.51
N LEU A 182 17.99 5.19 8.46
CA LEU A 182 16.67 5.68 8.87
C LEU A 182 16.02 4.84 9.99
N SER A 183 16.77 3.96 10.66
CA SER A 183 16.22 2.99 11.63
C SER A 183 15.48 3.63 12.81
N ASP A 184 15.80 4.86 13.17
CA ASP A 184 15.22 5.65 14.26
C ASP A 184 14.26 6.75 13.76
N LYS A 185 13.89 6.74 12.48
CA LYS A 185 13.17 7.85 11.83
C LYS A 185 11.68 7.60 11.61
N VAL A 186 11.10 6.57 12.21
CA VAL A 186 9.66 6.32 12.11
C VAL A 186 8.90 7.29 13.00
N VAL A 187 8.02 8.09 12.39
CA VAL A 187 7.30 9.17 13.08
C VAL A 187 5.83 8.86 13.36
N ALA A 188 5.23 7.96 12.58
CA ALA A 188 3.85 7.53 12.77
C ALA A 188 3.61 6.16 12.14
N GLY A 189 2.56 5.46 12.58
CA GLY A 189 2.16 4.17 12.05
C GLY A 189 0.66 3.94 12.11
N ASN A 190 0.20 2.94 11.37
CA ASN A 190 -1.17 2.47 11.39
C ASN A 190 -1.23 1.06 10.78
N PHE A 191 -2.32 0.33 10.97
CA PHE A 191 -2.61 -0.86 10.20
C PHE A 191 -4.12 -1.07 10.06
N PHE A 192 -4.49 -1.80 9.04
CA PHE A 192 -5.84 -2.33 8.87
C PHE A 192 -5.77 -3.79 8.42
N ARG A 193 -6.92 -4.45 8.32
CA ARG A 193 -7.02 -5.83 7.86
C ARG A 193 -7.82 -5.92 6.57
N VAL A 194 -7.47 -6.87 5.72
CA VAL A 194 -8.38 -7.34 4.67
C VAL A 194 -8.50 -8.83 4.80
N THR A 195 -9.73 -9.32 4.72
CA THR A 195 -10.04 -10.73 4.88
C THR A 195 -10.60 -11.29 3.58
N ASN A 196 -10.05 -12.41 3.13
CA ASN A 196 -10.65 -13.22 2.09
C ASN A 196 -11.72 -14.11 2.73
N ALA A 197 -12.99 -13.85 2.42
CA ALA A 197 -14.13 -14.61 2.96
C ALA A 197 -14.39 -15.94 2.21
N GLY A 198 -13.61 -16.25 1.16
CA GLY A 198 -13.75 -17.49 0.42
C GLY A 198 -13.35 -18.73 1.25
N PRO A 199 -13.82 -19.93 0.86
CA PRO A 199 -13.35 -21.16 1.49
C PRO A 199 -11.83 -21.27 1.34
N VAL A 200 -11.14 -21.74 2.38
CA VAL A 200 -9.70 -22.00 2.30
C VAL A 200 -9.47 -23.00 1.17
N GLY A 201 -8.88 -22.53 0.07
CA GLY A 201 -8.44 -23.38 -1.01
C GLY A 201 -7.27 -24.21 -0.52
N ALA A 202 -7.34 -25.53 -0.71
CA ALA A 202 -6.15 -26.38 -0.58
C ALA A 202 -5.10 -25.80 -1.54
N GLY A 203 -4.02 -25.25 -1.00
CA GLY A 203 -3.02 -24.53 -1.78
C GLY A 203 -2.48 -25.39 -2.92
N GLN A 204 -2.96 -25.16 -4.15
CA GLN A 204 -2.34 -25.72 -5.34
C GLN A 204 -1.17 -24.83 -5.73
N GLY A 205 -0.06 -25.06 -5.04
CA GLY A 205 1.24 -24.98 -5.67
C GLY A 205 1.33 -26.08 -6.71
N ALA A 206 0.94 -25.79 -7.95
CA ALA A 206 1.31 -26.57 -9.12
C ALA A 206 1.25 -25.64 -10.34
N GLY A 207 2.39 -25.52 -11.02
CA GLY A 207 2.56 -24.69 -12.20
C GLY A 207 1.59 -25.04 -13.32
N GLY A 208 1.49 -24.11 -14.27
CA GLY A 208 0.69 -24.25 -15.47
C GLY A 208 0.90 -25.59 -16.17
N GLY A 209 -0.22 -26.28 -16.38
CA GLY A 209 -0.32 -27.42 -17.26
C GLY A 209 -1.70 -27.37 -17.88
N GLY A 210 -1.80 -26.87 -19.11
CA GLY A 210 -3.03 -26.94 -19.89
C GLY A 210 -3.45 -28.40 -20.03
N GLY A 211 -4.64 -28.72 -19.56
CA GLY A 211 -5.21 -30.06 -19.61
C GLY A 211 -6.66 -29.98 -20.02
N ARG A 212 -6.91 -30.18 -21.32
CA ARG A 212 -8.21 -30.26 -21.97
C ARG A 212 -9.12 -31.25 -21.23
N GLY A 213 -10.35 -30.82 -20.96
CA GLY A 213 -11.42 -31.72 -20.56
C GLY A 213 -11.72 -32.73 -21.66
N ASN A 214 -11.85 -33.99 -21.28
CA ASN A 214 -12.58 -35.00 -22.05
C ASN A 214 -13.20 -36.00 -21.06
N GLY A 215 -14.39 -35.67 -20.57
CA GLY A 215 -15.22 -36.59 -19.80
C GLY A 215 -16.04 -37.44 -20.77
N THR A 216 -15.76 -38.74 -20.83
CA THR A 216 -16.53 -39.73 -21.60
C THR A 216 -16.84 -40.93 -20.71
N GLY A 217 -18.12 -41.30 -20.61
CA GLY A 217 -18.64 -42.56 -20.05
C GLY A 217 -19.24 -42.44 -18.65
N GLY A 218 -20.47 -42.87 -18.35
CA GLY A 218 -21.48 -43.57 -19.14
C GLY A 218 -22.65 -44.02 -18.26
N GLY A 219 -23.79 -44.32 -18.91
CA GLY A 219 -24.98 -45.00 -18.36
C GLY A 219 -25.97 -44.07 -17.65
N GLY A 220 -27.28 -44.07 -17.89
CA GLY A 220 -28.16 -44.92 -18.69
C GLY A 220 -29.59 -44.66 -18.17
N GLY A 221 -30.57 -44.50 -19.06
CA GLY A 221 -32.00 -44.38 -18.69
C GLY A 221 -32.76 -43.29 -19.45
N MET A 222 -33.47 -43.70 -20.51
CA MET A 222 -34.66 -42.97 -20.99
C MET A 222 -35.90 -43.51 -20.24
N PRO A 223 -37.03 -42.77 -20.13
CA PRO A 223 -37.96 -42.64 -21.26
C PRO A 223 -38.57 -41.23 -21.47
N THR A 224 -38.64 -40.85 -22.74
CA THR A 224 -39.70 -40.10 -23.46
C THR A 224 -40.45 -38.96 -22.75
N GLN A 225 -40.18 -37.72 -23.16
CA GLN A 225 -41.17 -36.65 -23.20
C GLN A 225 -41.07 -35.82 -24.51
N PRO A 226 -42.18 -35.21 -24.98
CA PRO A 226 -42.34 -34.75 -26.36
C PRO A 226 -41.64 -33.43 -26.66
N MET A 227 -41.11 -33.32 -27.88
CA MET A 227 -40.39 -32.15 -28.40
C MET A 227 -41.31 -30.95 -28.63
N PRO A 228 -40.90 -29.72 -28.26
CA PRO A 228 -41.46 -28.49 -28.82
C PRO A 228 -40.90 -28.22 -30.23
N MET A 229 -41.80 -27.91 -31.16
CA MET A 229 -41.50 -27.56 -32.56
C MET A 229 -40.65 -26.27 -32.68
N PRO A 230 -39.82 -26.13 -33.72
CA PRO A 230 -39.08 -24.89 -34.01
C PRO A 230 -40.02 -23.83 -34.60
N MET A 231 -40.06 -22.64 -33.99
CA MET A 231 -40.72 -21.48 -34.59
C MET A 231 -39.86 -20.85 -35.71
N PRO A 232 -40.50 -20.35 -36.79
CA PRO A 232 -39.82 -19.73 -37.92
C PRO A 232 -39.37 -18.28 -37.65
N ASN A 233 -38.23 -17.96 -38.25
CA ASN A 233 -37.57 -16.67 -38.37
C ASN A 233 -38.46 -15.60 -39.06
N PRO A 234 -38.67 -14.40 -38.47
CA PRO A 234 -39.24 -13.26 -39.19
C PRO A 234 -38.16 -12.47 -39.94
N ALA A 235 -38.47 -12.16 -41.20
CA ALA A 235 -37.73 -11.30 -42.11
C ALA A 235 -37.66 -9.82 -41.63
N PRO A 236 -36.75 -8.99 -42.19
CA PRO A 236 -36.50 -7.63 -41.72
C PRO A 236 -37.49 -6.63 -42.31
N THR A 237 -38.04 -5.76 -41.47
CA THR A 237 -38.96 -4.69 -41.87
C THR A 237 -38.54 -3.35 -41.29
N GLY A 238 -38.38 -2.36 -42.19
CA GLY A 238 -38.77 -0.97 -41.90
C GLY A 238 -37.65 0.00 -41.53
N THR A 239 -37.15 0.70 -42.54
CA THR A 239 -36.60 2.06 -42.47
C THR A 239 -37.59 3.06 -41.84
N PRO A 240 -37.11 4.01 -41.01
CA PRO A 240 -37.78 5.29 -40.85
C PRO A 240 -36.98 6.44 -41.49
N THR A 241 -37.73 7.18 -42.29
CA THR A 241 -37.45 8.42 -43.02
C THR A 241 -36.95 9.55 -42.13
N ALA A 242 -35.97 10.30 -42.64
CA ALA A 242 -35.51 11.57 -42.09
C ALA A 242 -36.50 12.72 -42.38
N PRO A 243 -36.67 13.67 -41.45
CA PRO A 243 -37.06 15.04 -41.78
C PRO A 243 -35.84 15.97 -41.70
N GLY A 244 -35.55 16.63 -42.81
CA GLY A 244 -34.58 17.72 -42.87
C GLY A 244 -35.13 19.04 -42.33
N GLY A 245 -34.22 19.98 -42.07
CA GLY A 245 -34.57 21.39 -41.89
C GLY A 245 -33.49 22.24 -41.22
N GLY A 246 -32.94 23.20 -41.98
CA GLY A 246 -32.30 24.44 -41.50
C GLY A 246 -30.85 24.30 -41.02
N GLY A 247 -29.82 24.86 -41.65
CA GLY A 247 -29.72 26.22 -42.16
C GLY A 247 -29.02 27.10 -41.14
N MET A 248 -27.67 27.12 -41.15
CA MET A 248 -26.89 28.17 -40.49
C MET A 248 -25.75 28.64 -41.41
N PRO A 249 -25.67 29.95 -41.71
CA PRO A 249 -24.61 30.55 -42.52
C PRO A 249 -23.47 31.11 -41.66
N GLY A 250 -22.24 30.95 -42.14
CA GLY A 250 -21.16 31.92 -41.92
C GLY A 250 -20.16 31.63 -40.80
N MET A 251 -19.04 31.00 -41.15
CA MET A 251 -17.76 31.20 -40.43
C MET A 251 -16.77 31.94 -41.35
N PRO A 252 -16.28 33.13 -40.96
CA PRO A 252 -15.18 33.80 -41.64
C PRO A 252 -13.85 33.08 -41.42
N GLY A 253 -13.04 33.03 -42.47
CA GLY A 253 -11.79 32.29 -42.52
C GLY A 253 -10.73 32.74 -41.51
N MET A 254 -9.90 31.77 -41.09
CA MET A 254 -8.62 32.05 -40.49
C MET A 254 -7.47 31.76 -41.48
N PRO A 255 -6.47 32.65 -41.58
CA PRO A 255 -5.39 32.56 -42.56
C PRO A 255 -4.36 31.48 -42.20
N GLY A 256 -3.75 30.93 -43.24
CA GLY A 256 -2.77 29.87 -43.15
C GLY A 256 -1.52 30.22 -42.33
N MET A 257 -0.96 29.18 -41.71
CA MET A 257 0.45 29.16 -41.33
C MET A 257 1.15 28.05 -42.12
N SER A 258 2.12 28.52 -42.88
CA SER A 258 3.08 27.83 -43.71
C SER A 258 3.96 26.86 -42.94
N MET A 259 4.31 25.79 -43.64
CA MET A 259 5.26 24.75 -43.25
C MET A 259 6.69 25.28 -43.04
N ALA A 260 7.44 24.63 -42.16
CA ALA A 260 8.91 24.56 -42.18
C ALA A 260 9.36 23.30 -41.39
N PRO A 261 10.57 22.75 -41.63
CA PRO A 261 10.71 21.37 -42.04
C PRO A 261 11.29 20.42 -40.99
N SER A 262 11.05 19.13 -41.24
CA SER A 262 11.72 17.96 -40.70
C SER A 262 13.25 18.12 -40.63
N MET A 263 13.82 18.06 -39.42
CA MET A 263 15.24 17.79 -39.22
C MET A 263 15.44 16.30 -38.91
N THR A 264 15.95 15.58 -39.90
CA THR A 264 16.58 14.28 -39.79
C THR A 264 17.91 14.41 -39.07
N MET A 265 18.02 13.91 -37.83
CA MET A 265 19.31 13.77 -37.14
C MET A 265 19.93 12.43 -37.49
N SER A 266 21.10 12.48 -38.12
CA SER A 266 21.99 11.36 -38.42
C SER A 266 22.55 10.76 -37.12
N MET A 267 22.42 9.44 -36.94
CA MET A 267 23.14 8.68 -35.91
C MET A 267 24.54 8.30 -36.42
N PRO A 268 25.63 8.64 -35.70
CA PRO A 268 26.95 8.06 -35.92
C PRO A 268 27.03 6.65 -35.31
N GLY A 269 27.68 5.75 -36.04
CA GLY A 269 27.73 4.32 -35.78
C GLY A 269 28.44 3.85 -34.50
N MET A 270 28.15 2.59 -34.19
CA MET A 270 28.76 1.73 -33.17
C MET A 270 30.29 1.66 -33.28
N PRO A 271 30.96 1.37 -32.15
CA PRO A 271 31.59 0.04 -32.01
C PRO A 271 31.26 -0.54 -30.62
N GLY A 272 30.77 -1.76 -30.50
CA GLY A 272 31.54 -2.98 -30.70
C GLY A 272 31.34 -3.83 -29.44
N ALA A 273 30.51 -4.85 -29.55
CA ALA A 273 30.24 -5.79 -28.46
C ALA A 273 31.42 -6.77 -28.32
N SER A 274 32.20 -6.62 -27.26
CA SER A 274 33.12 -7.65 -26.79
C SER A 274 32.39 -8.57 -25.80
N ALA A 275 32.35 -9.85 -26.14
CA ALA A 275 31.82 -10.93 -25.31
C ALA A 275 32.61 -11.06 -23.98
N PRO A 276 31.94 -11.40 -22.86
CA PRO A 276 32.65 -11.72 -21.63
C PRO A 276 33.29 -13.12 -21.72
N PRO A 277 34.49 -13.33 -21.15
CA PRO A 277 35.09 -14.64 -21.08
C PRO A 277 34.33 -15.55 -20.12
N ALA A 278 34.18 -16.80 -20.55
CA ALA A 278 33.75 -17.91 -19.72
C ALA A 278 34.91 -18.36 -18.81
N GLY A 279 34.60 -18.58 -17.53
CA GLY A 279 35.38 -19.48 -16.68
C GLY A 279 35.84 -18.91 -15.34
N GLY A 280 35.46 -19.60 -14.26
CA GLY A 280 36.40 -19.87 -13.17
C GLY A 280 36.04 -19.31 -11.80
N ALA A 281 35.71 -20.24 -10.90
CA ALA A 281 35.90 -20.21 -9.44
C ALA A 281 34.90 -19.44 -8.55
N GLN A 282 33.96 -20.23 -8.01
CA GLN A 282 33.36 -20.10 -6.66
C GLN A 282 33.90 -21.30 -5.85
N PRO A 283 33.91 -21.37 -4.49
CA PRO A 283 33.95 -20.37 -3.41
C PRO A 283 35.09 -20.62 -2.39
N SER A 284 35.36 -19.67 -1.50
CA SER A 284 35.78 -20.00 -0.13
C SER A 284 35.17 -19.02 0.87
N MET A 285 34.34 -19.56 1.77
CA MET A 285 33.81 -18.87 2.93
C MET A 285 34.93 -18.62 3.95
N PRO A 286 34.99 -17.48 4.64
CA PRO A 286 35.69 -17.40 5.90
C PRO A 286 34.81 -17.85 7.07
N ALA A 287 35.46 -18.65 7.90
CA ALA A 287 35.04 -19.33 9.10
C ALA A 287 34.14 -18.55 10.07
N ARG A 288 33.16 -19.30 10.60
CA ARG A 288 32.56 -19.14 11.93
C ARG A 288 33.67 -19.05 12.99
N ALA A 289 33.76 -17.93 13.70
CA ALA A 289 34.47 -17.85 14.96
C ALA A 289 33.45 -17.90 16.11
N SER A 290 33.39 -19.06 16.76
CA SER A 290 32.87 -19.20 18.12
C SER A 290 33.90 -18.61 19.08
N GLY A 291 33.51 -17.72 19.97
CA GLY A 291 34.44 -17.12 20.91
C GLY A 291 33.77 -16.37 22.06
N LEU A 292 33.81 -17.03 23.22
CA LEU A 292 33.93 -16.46 24.57
C LEU A 292 32.77 -15.65 25.18
N SER A 293 32.02 -16.40 25.98
CA SER A 293 31.44 -15.98 27.26
C SER A 293 32.44 -15.22 28.14
N LEU A 294 32.08 -13.99 28.52
CA LEU A 294 32.52 -13.33 29.75
C LEU A 294 31.33 -12.55 30.33
N ALA A 295 30.80 -13.02 31.46
CA ALA A 295 30.12 -12.17 32.43
C ALA A 295 31.16 -11.22 33.05
N PRO A 296 30.81 -9.98 33.41
CA PRO A 296 30.31 -9.75 34.77
C PRO A 296 29.32 -8.57 34.90
N GLY A 297 28.72 -8.44 36.09
CA GLY A 297 28.38 -7.11 36.60
C GLY A 297 26.92 -6.93 37.03
N LEU A 298 26.65 -7.33 38.27
CA LEU A 298 25.56 -6.78 39.09
C LEU A 298 25.67 -5.25 39.13
N GLY A 299 24.71 -4.57 38.52
CA GLY A 299 24.51 -3.12 38.66
C GLY A 299 23.12 -2.86 39.22
N LEU A 300 23.06 -2.48 40.50
CA LEU A 300 21.89 -1.87 41.11
C LEU A 300 21.45 -0.65 40.27
N MET A 301 20.18 -0.62 39.84
CA MET A 301 19.53 0.61 39.41
C MET A 301 18.35 0.89 40.33
N THR A 302 18.56 1.92 41.14
CA THR A 302 17.67 2.55 42.10
C THR A 302 16.38 3.02 41.44
N MET A 303 15.23 2.64 42.00
CA MET A 303 13.93 3.22 41.63
C MET A 303 13.82 4.64 42.17
N GLY A 304 13.91 5.63 41.27
CA GLY A 304 13.55 7.02 41.53
C GLY A 304 12.05 7.21 41.34
N LEU A 305 11.29 7.09 42.43
CA LEU A 305 9.88 7.46 42.52
C LEU A 305 9.78 9.00 42.57
N CYS A 306 9.43 9.64 41.45
CA CYS A 306 9.13 11.07 41.42
C CYS A 306 7.61 11.29 41.54
N LEU A 307 7.15 11.45 42.78
CA LEU A 307 5.82 11.96 43.12
C LEU A 307 5.92 13.50 43.20
N ILE A 308 5.51 14.20 42.14
CA ILE A 308 5.26 15.64 42.21
C ILE A 308 3.74 15.83 42.31
N GLY A 309 3.28 16.09 43.53
CA GLY A 309 1.99 16.68 43.77
C GLY A 309 2.01 18.16 43.36
N SER A 310 0.91 18.64 42.79
CA SER A 310 0.62 20.06 42.72
C SER A 310 -0.84 20.26 43.10
N LEU A 311 -0.99 20.64 44.37
CA LEU A 311 -2.16 21.21 45.01
C LEU A 311 -2.33 22.63 44.47
N PHE A 312 -3.44 22.91 43.78
CA PHE A 312 -3.89 24.28 43.54
C PHE A 312 -5.23 24.49 44.23
N ILE A 313 -5.19 25.36 45.25
CA ILE A 313 -6.32 25.98 45.94
C ILE A 313 -6.37 27.44 45.45
N PHE A 314 -7.52 27.90 44.96
CA PHE A 314 -8.01 29.30 45.01
C PHE A 314 -9.54 29.19 44.95
N MET A 315 -10.28 29.60 45.98
CA MET A 315 -10.76 30.97 46.28
C MET A 315 -11.39 31.66 45.07
#